data_AF-A0A971FEN8-F1
#
_entry.id   AF-A0A971FEN8-F1
#
_cell.length_a   1.000
_cell.length_b   1.000
_cell.length_c   1.000
_cell.angle_alpha   90.00
_cell.angle_beta   90.00
_cell.angle_gamma   90.00
#
_symmetry.space_group_name_H-M   'P 1'
#
loop_
_entity.id
_entity.type
_entity.pdbx_description
1 polymer ?
#
loop_
_entity_poly.entity_id
_entity_poly.type
_entity_poly.pdbx_seq_one_letter_code
_entity_poly.pdbx_strand_id
1 'polypeptide(L)' 'MAKSTHLYDESKIQTLSALEHIRKRTGMYIGRVGDGTQYDDGIYVLLKEVIDNAVDEFIMG' A
#
# COMPACT_ATOMS: atom_id res chain seq x y z
N MET A 1 12.22 39.90 -3.86
CA MET A 1 12.09 38.74 -4.78
C MET A 1 10.62 38.35 -4.81
N ALA A 2 10.00 38.31 -5.99
CA ALA A 2 8.57 38.03 -6.12
C ALA A 2 8.26 36.58 -5.71
N LYS A 3 7.28 36.40 -4.82
CA LYS A 3 6.79 35.10 -4.36
C LYS A 3 6.09 34.41 -5.54
N SER A 4 6.57 33.24 -5.96
CA SER A 4 5.90 32.47 -7.01
C SER A 4 4.50 32.08 -6.52
N THR A 5 3.48 32.51 -7.26
CA THR A 5 2.10 32.08 -7.01
C THR A 5 2.02 30.60 -7.32
N HIS A 6 1.82 29.76 -6.30
CA HIS A 6 1.60 28.33 -6.50
C HIS A 6 0.27 28.15 -7.24
N LEU A 7 0.35 27.91 -8.56
CA LEU A 7 -0.82 27.60 -9.38
C LEU A 7 -1.24 26.15 -9.06
N TYR A 8 -2.34 26.01 -8.33
CA TYR A 8 -2.99 24.71 -8.09
C TYR A 8 -4.19 24.60 -9.03
N ASP A 9 -3.98 23.93 -10.15
CA ASP A 9 -4.98 23.66 -11.18
C ASP A 9 -5.30 22.16 -11.27
N GLU A 10 -6.24 21.79 -12.14
CA GLU A 10 -6.69 20.40 -12.32
C GLU A 10 -5.55 19.45 -12.70
N SER A 11 -4.48 19.94 -13.36
CA SER A 11 -3.31 19.14 -13.72
C SER A 11 -2.55 18.60 -12.49
N LYS A 12 -2.77 19.20 -11.31
CA LYS A 12 -2.16 18.76 -10.05
C LYS A 12 -2.93 17.62 -9.38
N ILE A 13 -4.15 17.32 -9.80
CA ILE A 13 -4.92 16.17 -9.33
C ILE A 13 -4.51 14.94 -10.14
N GLN A 14 -3.99 13.93 -9.46
CA GLN A 14 -3.59 12.67 -10.09
C GLN A 14 -4.50 11.55 -9.61
N THR A 15 -5.18 10.91 -10.56
CA THR A 15 -5.87 9.64 -10.31
C THR A 15 -4.90 8.52 -10.59
N LEU A 16 -4.62 7.71 -9.57
CA LEU A 16 -3.74 6.56 -9.69
C LEU A 16 -4.54 5.33 -10.08
N SER A 17 -3.94 4.44 -10.87
CA SER A 17 -4.55 3.15 -11.16
C SER A 17 -4.64 2.26 -9.91
N ALA A 18 -5.40 1.17 -10.02
CA ALA A 18 -5.67 0.27 -8.89
C ALA A 18 -4.40 -0.31 -8.25
N LEU A 19 -3.32 -0.55 -9.00
CA LEU A 19 -2.08 -1.10 -8.42
C LEU A 19 -1.11 0.00 -7.97
N GLU A 20 -1.11 1.14 -8.64
CA GLU A 20 -0.19 2.23 -8.34
C GLU A 20 -0.44 2.83 -6.97
N HIS A 21 -1.71 2.99 -6.57
CA HIS A 21 -2.03 3.55 -5.26
C HIS A 21 -1.63 2.62 -4.11
N ILE A 22 -1.77 1.29 -4.30
CA ILE A 22 -1.33 0.27 -3.34
C ILE A 22 0.18 0.33 -3.17
N ARG A 23 0.94 0.33 -4.28
CA ARG A 23 2.41 0.37 -4.25
C ARG A 23 2.97 1.68 -3.72
N LYS A 24 2.32 2.82 -3.99
CA LYS A 24 2.78 4.13 -3.54
C LYS A 24 2.49 4.36 -2.06
N ARG A 25 1.42 3.76 -1.55
CA ARG A 25 0.97 3.86 -0.15
C ARG A 25 0.89 2.49 0.51
N THR A 26 1.93 1.69 0.32
CA THR A 26 1.99 0.30 0.80
C THR A 26 1.65 0.18 2.29
N GLY A 27 2.05 1.14 3.11
CA GLY A 27 1.77 1.08 4.54
C GLY A 27 0.30 1.23 4.94
N MET A 28 -0.55 1.75 4.04
CA MET A 28 -2.01 1.71 4.24
C MET A 28 -2.57 0.29 4.15
N TYR A 29 -1.90 -0.61 3.41
CA TYR A 29 -2.38 -1.96 3.13
C TYR A 29 -1.72 -3.02 4.02
N ILE A 30 -0.41 -2.91 4.27
CA ILE A 30 0.36 -3.91 5.01
C ILE A 30 1.03 -3.37 6.28
N GLY A 31 0.75 -2.11 6.64
CA GLY A 31 1.33 -1.48 7.83
C GLY A 31 2.79 -1.06 7.65
N ARG A 32 3.67 -1.48 8.53
CA ARG A 32 5.06 -1.03 8.53
C ARG A 32 5.83 -1.67 7.37
N VAL A 33 6.58 -0.87 6.61
CA VAL A 33 7.55 -1.37 5.63
C VAL A 33 8.90 -1.50 6.31
N GLY A 34 9.51 -2.68 6.24
CA GLY A 34 10.79 -2.99 6.86
C GLY A 34 11.55 -4.07 6.09
N ASP A 35 12.67 -4.50 6.65
CA ASP A 35 13.55 -5.52 6.09
C ASP A 35 13.23 -6.94 6.61
N GLY A 36 12.18 -7.08 7.44
CA GLY A 36 11.78 -8.34 8.04
C GLY A 36 12.50 -8.64 9.36
N THR A 37 13.29 -7.70 9.90
CA THR A 37 13.93 -7.89 11.21
C THR A 37 12.95 -7.75 12.37
N GLN A 38 11.81 -7.07 12.15
CA GLN A 38 10.77 -6.90 13.16
C GLN A 38 9.54 -7.73 12.79
N TYR A 39 8.94 -8.37 13.79
CA TYR A 39 7.73 -9.17 13.60
C TYR A 39 6.56 -8.37 13.00
N ASP A 40 6.50 -7.07 13.32
CA ASP A 40 5.46 -6.16 12.84
C ASP A 40 5.68 -5.66 11.40
N ASP A 41 6.75 -6.11 10.73
CA ASP A 41 7.00 -5.73 9.34
C ASP A 41 5.99 -6.39 8.40
N GLY A 42 5.49 -5.61 7.44
CA GLY A 42 4.42 -5.97 6.53
C GLY A 42 4.71 -7.18 5.63
N ILE A 43 5.98 -7.62 5.53
CA ILE A 43 6.33 -8.88 4.86
C ILE A 43 5.63 -10.08 5.51
N TYR A 44 5.47 -10.07 6.83
CA TYR A 44 4.76 -11.13 7.54
C TYR A 44 3.24 -11.02 7.37
N VAL A 45 2.70 -9.81 7.19
CA VAL A 45 1.29 -9.61 6.80
C VAL A 45 1.04 -10.23 5.44
N LEU A 46 1.87 -9.92 4.43
CA LEU A 46 1.74 -10.50 3.09
C LEU A 46 1.77 -12.04 3.10
N LEU A 47 2.66 -12.64 3.90
CA LEU A 47 2.71 -14.09 4.03
C LEU A 47 1.43 -14.65 4.66
N LYS A 48 0.93 -14.01 5.73
CA LYS A 48 -0.32 -14.40 6.38
C LYS A 48 -1.50 -14.33 5.42
N GLU A 49 -1.65 -13.27 4.63
CA GLU A 49 -2.74 -13.16 3.65
C GLU A 49 -2.75 -14.32 2.64
N VAL A 50 -1.59 -14.82 2.21
CA VAL A 50 -1.54 -16.00 1.32
C VAL A 50 -1.99 -17.27 2.03
N ILE A 51 -1.57 -17.45 3.29
CA ILE A 51 -1.97 -18.60 4.11
C ILE A 51 -3.47 -18.53 4.42
N ASP A 52 -3.98 -17.37 4.79
CA ASP A 52 -5.37 -17.12 5.12
C ASP A 52 -6.25 -17.41 3.90
N ASN A 53 -5.87 -16.94 2.71
CA ASN A 53 -6.57 -17.28 1.46
C ASN A 53 -6.59 -18.79 1.19
N ALA A 54 -5.50 -19.51 1.46
CA ALA A 54 -5.44 -20.97 1.27
C ALA A 54 -6.31 -21.73 2.29
N VAL A 55 -6.38 -21.24 3.54
CA VAL A 55 -7.26 -21.79 4.58
C VAL A 55 -8.72 -21.50 4.26
N ASP A 56 -9.03 -20.28 3.80
CA ASP A 56 -10.37 -19.90 3.36
C ASP A 56 -10.85 -20.81 2.22
N GLU A 57 -9.99 -21.07 1.23
CA GLU A 57 -10.28 -22.01 0.15
C GLU A 57 -10.54 -23.43 0.67
N PHE A 58 -9.70 -23.94 1.58
CA PHE A 58 -9.90 -25.26 2.21
C PHE A 58 -11.21 -25.36 3.00
N ILE A 59 -11.61 -24.29 3.71
CA ILE A 59 -12.86 -24.24 4.47
C ILE A 59 -14.06 -24.20 3.52
N MET A 60 -13.94 -23.55 2.37
CA MET A 60 -15.01 -23.43 1.38
C MET A 60 -15.30 -24.74 0.61
N GLY A 61 -14.34 -25.68 0.52
CA GLY A 61 -14.58 -27.08 0.10
C GLY A 61 -13.67 -27.61 -0.98
#